data_AF-A0A3B4AEB0-F1
#
_entry.id   AF-A0A3B4AEB0-F1
#
_cell.length_a   1.000
_cell.length_b   1.000
_cell.length_c   1.000
_cell.angle_alpha   90.00
_cell.angle_beta   90.00
_cell.angle_gamma   90.00
#
_symmetry.space_group_name_H-M   'P 1'
#
loop_
_entity.id
_entity.type
_entity.pdbx_description
1 polymer ?
#
loop_
_entity_poly.entity_id
_entity_poly.type
_entity_poly.pdbx_seq_one_letter_code
_entity_poly.pdbx_strand_id
1 'polypeptide(L)' 'MEEIFKCPVCQDLFTDPVSLDCGHNFCLSCINTVWENEGSEAGPYFCPECQILLP' A
#
# COMPACT_ATOMS: atom_id res chain seq x y z
N MET A 1 -7.35 -6.95 -23.82
CA MET A 1 -6.95 -7.51 -22.52
C MET A 1 -6.97 -6.32 -21.59
N GLU A 2 -7.98 -6.22 -20.73
CA GLU A 2 -8.02 -5.14 -19.75
C GLU A 2 -7.02 -5.51 -18.66
N GLU A 3 -5.93 -4.75 -18.56
CA GLU A 3 -5.05 -4.79 -17.39
C GLU A 3 -5.87 -4.27 -16.21
N ILE A 4 -6.50 -5.19 -15.50
CA ILE A 4 -7.25 -4.86 -14.30
C ILE A 4 -6.22 -4.46 -13.23
N PHE A 5 -6.13 -3.16 -12.95
CA PHE A 5 -5.30 -2.64 -11.87
C PHE A 5 -5.77 -3.23 -10.54
N LYS A 6 -4.89 -4.02 -9.92
CA LYS A 6 -5.13 -4.72 -8.67
C LYS A 6 -4.19 -4.23 -7.59
N CYS A 7 -4.65 -4.30 -6.35
CA CYS A 7 -3.81 -4.05 -5.19
C CYS A 7 -2.72 -5.12 -5.12
N PRO A 8 -1.44 -4.77 -5.09
CA PRO A 8 -0.34 -5.74 -5.06
C PRO A 8 -0.29 -6.54 -3.75
N VAL A 9 -0.89 -6.03 -2.67
CA VAL A 9 -0.95 -6.70 -1.36
C VAL A 9 -2.00 -7.82 -1.34
N CYS A 10 -3.25 -7.55 -1.75
CA CYS A 10 -4.33 -8.56 -1.73
C CYS A 10 -4.57 -9.24 -3.08
N GLN A 11 -3.95 -8.77 -4.18
CA GLN A 11 -4.09 -9.28 -5.54
C GLN A 11 -5.54 -9.23 -6.08
N ASP A 12 -6.36 -8.34 -5.51
CA ASP A 12 -7.75 -8.09 -5.89
C ASP A 12 -7.92 -6.64 -6.36
N LEU A 13 -9.10 -6.32 -6.89
CA LEU A 13 -9.51 -4.96 -7.21
C LEU A 13 -9.31 -4.04 -5.99
N PHE A 14 -8.91 -2.81 -6.29
CA PHE A 14 -8.78 -1.80 -5.26
C PHE A 14 -10.12 -1.52 -4.57
N THR A 15 -10.11 -1.62 -3.24
CA THR A 15 -11.19 -1.17 -2.36
C THR A 15 -10.67 0.01 -1.56
N ASP A 16 -11.30 1.18 -1.72
CA ASP A 16 -10.84 2.45 -1.13
C ASP A 16 -9.33 2.67 -1.33
N PRO A 17 -8.88 2.83 -2.59
CA PRO A 17 -7.46 2.97 -2.87
C PRO A 17 -6.89 4.23 -2.25
N VAL A 18 -5.70 4.08 -1.68
CA VAL A 18 -4.85 5.20 -1.27
C VAL A 18 -3.61 5.24 -2.13
N SER A 19 -3.27 6.44 -2.60
CA SER A 19 -2.05 6.71 -3.34
C SER A 19 -0.97 7.16 -2.37
N LEU A 20 0.18 6.51 -2.41
CA LEU A 20 1.37 6.92 -1.68
C LEU A 20 2.15 7.97 -2.49
N ASP A 21 3.03 8.74 -1.84
CA ASP A 21 3.82 9.80 -2.50
C ASP A 21 4.75 9.27 -3.61
N CYS A 22 5.11 7.99 -3.56
CA CYS A 22 5.85 7.32 -4.64
C CYS A 22 4.99 7.02 -5.89
N GLY A 23 3.68 7.27 -5.84
CA GLY A 23 2.72 7.02 -6.93
C GLY A 23 2.07 5.64 -6.95
N HIS A 24 2.46 4.73 -6.04
CA HIS A 24 1.82 3.41 -5.93
C HIS A 24 0.52 3.45 -5.14
N ASN A 25 -0.38 2.54 -5.48
CA ASN A 25 -1.74 2.49 -4.95
C ASN A 25 -1.95 1.16 -4.22
N PHE A 26 -2.69 1.22 -3.11
CA PHE A 26 -3.03 0.07 -2.26
C PHE A 26 -4.43 0.25 -1.72
N CYS A 27 -5.11 -0.82 -1.34
CA CYS A 27 -6.34 -0.68 -0.54
C CYS A 27 -5.98 -0.04 0.82
N LEU A 28 -6.85 0.85 1.32
CA LEU A 28 -6.66 1.47 2.64
C LEU A 28 -6.43 0.43 3.75
N SER A 29 -7.22 -0.64 3.76
CA SER A 29 -7.06 -1.74 4.73
C SER A 29 -5.72 -2.45 4.58
N CYS A 30 -5.30 -2.74 3.34
CA CYS A 30 -4.05 -3.43 3.06
C CYS A 30 -2.84 -2.64 3.54
N ILE A 31 -2.78 -1.34 3.24
CA ILE A 31 -1.63 -0.53 3.64
C ILE A 31 -1.58 -0.33 5.16
N ASN A 32 -2.74 -0.15 5.82
CA ASN A 32 -2.81 -0.04 7.27
C ASN A 32 -2.35 -1.33 7.95
N THR A 33 -2.79 -2.50 7.47
CA THR A 33 -2.32 -3.79 7.99
C THR A 33 -0.80 -3.96 7.84
N VAL A 34 -0.23 -3.48 6.74
CA VAL A 34 1.23 -3.52 6.53
C VAL A 34 1.94 -2.63 7.56
N TRP A 35 1.48 -1.40 7.77
CA TRP A 35 2.10 -0.47 8.72
C TRP A 35 1.88 -0.85 10.19
N GLU A 36 0.74 -1.44 10.53
CA GLU A 36 0.41 -1.92 11.88
C GLU A 36 1.28 -3.12 12.29
N ASN A 37 1.60 -4.04 11.37
CA ASN A 37 2.44 -5.20 11.66
C ASN A 37 3.90 -4.83 11.98
N GLU A 38 4.39 -3.69 11.49
CA GLU A 38 5.75 -3.21 11.76
C GLU A 38 5.91 -2.51 13.13
N GLY A 39 4.89 -2.59 13.99
CA GLY A 39 5.00 -2.32 15.44
C GLY A 39 5.36 -0.88 15.82
N SER A 40 5.22 0.06 14.90
CA SER A 40 5.65 1.44 15.11
C SER A 40 4.43 2.36 15.15
N GLU A 41 4.15 2.90 16.33
CA GLU A 41 3.04 3.81 16.64
C GLU A 41 2.99 5.09 15.75
N ALA A 42 4.05 5.33 14.98
CA ALA A 42 4.13 6.20 13.81
C ALA A 42 5.46 5.94 13.07
N GLY A 43 5.75 4.67 12.74
CA GLY A 43 6.97 4.32 12.00
C GLY A 43 6.98 4.91 10.59
N PRO A 44 8.15 5.03 9.93
CA PRO A 44 8.22 5.64 8.62
C PRO A 44 7.34 4.87 7.65
N TYR A 45 6.35 5.55 7.07
CA TYR A 45 5.43 5.00 6.10
C TYR A 45 6.25 4.40 4.96
N PHE A 46 6.24 3.08 4.75
CA PHE A 46 6.98 2.47 3.66
C PHE A 46 6.05 2.00 2.56
N CYS A 47 6.52 2.04 1.32
CA CYS A 47 5.79 1.49 0.18
C CYS A 47 6.19 0.02 -0.03
N PRO A 48 5.25 -0.94 0.02
CA PRO A 48 5.53 -2.36 -0.22
C PRO A 48 6.15 -2.67 -1.59
N GLU A 49 5.73 -1.92 -2.63
CA GLU A 49 6.20 -2.12 -4.00
C GLU A 49 7.59 -1.52 -4.23
N CYS A 50 7.84 -0.32 -3.70
CA CYS A 50 9.15 0.33 -3.84
C CYS A 50 10.18 -0.22 -2.86
N GLN A 51 9.74 -0.79 -1.74
CA GLN A 51 10.58 -1.12 -0.58
C GLN A 51 11.39 0.08 -0.07
N ILE A 52 10.82 1.28 -0.17
CA ILE A 52 11.42 2.53 0.34
C ILE A 52 10.56 3.13 1.43
N LEU A 53 11.22 3.86 2.34
CA LEU A 53 10.55 4.77 3.26
C LEU A 53 10.06 5.99 2.49
N LEU A 54 8.80 6.33 2.70
CA LEU A 54 8.17 7.54 2.23
C LEU A 54 8.46 8.67 3.22
N PRO A 55 8.64 9.90 2.71
CA PRO A 55 8.93 11.07 3.54
C PRO A 55 7.78 11.45 4.48
#